data_AF-A0A5B9YAB6-F1
#
_entry.id   AF-A0A5B9YAB6-F1
#
_cell.length_a   1.000
_cell.length_b   1.000
_cell.length_c   1.000
_cell.angle_alpha   90.00
_cell.angle_beta   90.00
_cell.angle_gamma   90.00
#
_symmetry.space_group_name_H-M   'P 1'
#
loop_
_entity.id
_entity.type
_entity.pdbx_description
1 polymer ?
#
loop_
_entity_poly.entity_id
_entity_poly.type
_entity_poly.pdbx_seq_one_letter_code
_entity_poly.pdbx_strand_id
1 'polypeptide(L)'
;MAVKVKKEEKVDKQPEQMVYCGPNIPGLTQFTILIGLPNYIKIQIDMCESIGKLIVPIAQLNDMRLKLCVKGSYEQRLYQKVKEYSQGGNK
;
A
#
# COMPACT_ATOMS: atom_id res chain seq x y z
N MET A 1 -18.61 -24.92 -1.67
CA MET A 1 -17.20 -24.82 -1.21
C MET A 1 -16.96 -23.38 -0.78
N ALA A 2 -16.82 -23.13 0.52
CA ALA A 2 -16.64 -21.78 1.07
C ALA A 2 -15.15 -21.53 1.34
N VAL A 3 -14.52 -20.70 0.52
CA VAL A 3 -13.16 -20.22 0.81
C VAL A 3 -13.25 -19.00 1.74
N LYS A 4 -13.25 -19.27 3.05
CA LYS A 4 -12.99 -18.27 4.08
C LYS A 4 -11.50 -17.94 4.05
N VAL A 5 -11.14 -16.81 3.45
CA VAL A 5 -9.76 -16.29 3.51
C VAL A 5 -9.70 -15.19 4.58
N LYS A 6 -9.57 -15.62 5.84
CA LYS A 6 -9.05 -14.80 6.93
C LYS A 6 -7.65 -15.32 7.20
N LYS A 7 -6.63 -14.57 6.81
CA LYS A 7 -5.24 -14.80 7.25
C LYS A 7 -4.63 -13.47 7.63
N GLU A 8 -4.94 -13.07 8.86
CA GLU A 8 -4.09 -12.20 9.67
C GLU A 8 -2.86 -13.04 10.04
N GLU A 9 -1.78 -12.95 9.27
CA GLU A 9 -0.49 -13.49 9.68
C GLU A 9 0.30 -12.37 10.36
N LYS A 10 0.33 -12.45 11.70
CA LYS A 10 1.25 -11.74 12.59
C LYS A 10 2.68 -12.14 12.23
N VAL A 11 3.54 -11.19 11.89
CA VAL A 11 4.97 -11.44 11.72
C VAL A 11 5.75 -10.75 12.83
N ASP A 12 6.80 -11.45 13.25
CA ASP A 12 7.48 -11.39 14.53
C ASP A 12 8.62 -10.34 14.54
N LYS A 13 8.60 -9.45 15.53
CA LYS A 13 9.71 -8.75 16.22
C LYS A 13 11.03 -8.44 15.48
N GLN A 14 10.98 -8.07 14.21
CA GLN A 14 12.03 -7.28 13.55
C GLN A 14 11.49 -5.87 13.31
N PRO A 15 12.32 -4.81 13.16
CA PRO A 15 11.80 -3.51 12.75
C PRO A 15 11.05 -3.71 11.43
N GLU A 16 9.71 -3.61 11.51
CA GLU A 16 8.82 -4.14 10.47
C GLU A 16 9.11 -3.39 9.17
N GLN A 17 9.86 -4.04 8.27
CA GLN A 17 10.19 -3.49 6.98
C GLN A 17 8.91 -3.51 6.16
N MET A 18 8.36 -2.32 5.96
CA MET A 18 7.18 -2.10 5.16
C MET A 18 7.60 -1.69 3.76
N VAL A 19 6.74 -1.92 2.79
CA VAL A 19 6.95 -1.52 1.41
C VAL A 19 5.70 -0.85 0.89
N TYR A 20 5.90 0.27 0.21
CA TYR A 20 4.83 0.97 -0.47
C TYR A 20 4.58 0.36 -1.85
N CYS A 21 3.37 -0.17 -2.07
CA CYS A 21 2.98 -0.82 -3.34
C CYS A 21 2.10 0.05 -4.23
N GLY A 22 1.89 1.33 -3.87
CA GLY A 22 1.06 2.26 -4.63
C GLY A 22 1.76 2.93 -5.82
N PRO A 23 1.07 3.82 -6.52
CA PRO A 23 1.64 4.60 -7.62
C PRO A 23 2.67 5.60 -7.10
N ASN A 24 3.59 6.05 -7.95
CA ASN A 24 4.53 7.09 -7.55
C ASN A 24 3.78 8.38 -7.18
N ILE A 25 4.00 8.85 -5.95
CA ILE A 25 3.45 10.11 -5.43
C ILE A 25 4.60 11.04 -5.00
N PRO A 26 4.37 12.35 -4.85
CA PRO A 26 5.41 13.27 -4.40
C PRO A 26 6.02 12.82 -3.07
N GLY A 27 7.32 12.58 -3.04
CA GLY A 27 8.03 12.13 -1.83
C GLY A 27 7.89 10.65 -1.47
N LEU A 28 7.17 9.83 -2.26
CA LEU A 28 7.09 8.38 -2.06
C LEU A 28 6.97 7.64 -3.40
N THR A 29 8.00 6.88 -3.75
CA THR A 29 8.04 6.10 -5.00
C THR A 29 7.56 4.68 -4.78
N GLN A 30 7.03 4.08 -5.85
CA GLN A 30 6.58 2.69 -5.84
C GLN A 30 7.72 1.75 -5.43
N PHE A 31 7.40 0.78 -4.58
CA PHE A 31 8.31 -0.19 -3.97
C PHE A 31 9.40 0.40 -3.07
N THR A 32 9.20 1.62 -2.55
CA THR A 32 10.03 2.16 -1.46
C THR A 32 9.91 1.27 -0.23
N ILE A 33 11.05 0.82 0.30
CA ILE A 33 11.14 0.12 1.58
C ILE A 33 11.21 1.17 2.69
N LEU A 34 10.29 1.06 3.65
CA LEU A 34 10.17 1.90 4.82
C LEU A 34 10.55 1.09 6.05
N ILE A 35 11.51 1.58 6.83
CA ILE A 35 11.88 1.00 8.12
C ILE A 35 11.08 1.76 9.17
N GLY A 36 9.90 1.24 9.53
CA GLY A 36 8.89 1.97 10.30
C GLY A 36 8.06 2.97 9.45
N LEU A 37 7.23 3.78 10.10
CA LEU A 37 6.36 4.79 9.46
C LEU A 37 6.85 6.21 9.75
N PRO A 38 7.60 6.83 8.82
CA PRO A 38 8.03 8.22 8.93
C PRO A 38 6.87 9.21 9.09
N ASN A 39 7.10 10.34 9.75
CA ASN A 39 6.06 11.36 9.95
C ASN A 39 5.52 11.94 8.63
N TYR A 40 6.36 12.11 7.60
CA TYR A 40 5.90 12.58 6.29
C TYR A 40 4.92 11.59 5.62
N ILE A 41 5.13 10.28 5.81
CA ILE A 41 4.20 9.25 5.34
C ILE A 41 2.89 9.33 6.12
N LYS A 42 2.94 9.51 7.45
CA LYS A 42 1.73 9.64 8.28
C LYS A 42 0.84 10.79 7.83
N ILE A 43 1.43 11.94 7.49
CA ILE A 43 0.68 13.09 6.95
C ILE A 43 0.02 12.73 5.62
N GLN A 44 0.72 12.00 4.74
CA GLN A 44 0.13 11.54 3.48
C GLN A 44 -1.01 10.53 3.70
N ILE A 45 -0.88 9.63 4.68
CA ILE A 45 -1.94 8.69 5.07
C ILE A 45 -3.16 9.46 5.61
N ASP A 46 -2.94 10.52 6.40
CA ASP A 46 -4.01 11.36 6.92
C ASP A 46 -4.79 12.07 5.79
N MET A 47 -4.07 12.59 4.79
CA MET A 47 -4.68 13.18 3.59
C MET A 47 -5.37 12.14 2.69
N CYS A 48 -4.80 10.93 2.58
CA CYS A 48 -5.34 9.86 1.78
C CYS A 48 -5.11 8.50 2.45
N GLU A 49 -6.12 8.01 3.17
CA GLU A 49 -6.06 6.72 3.88
C GLU A 49 -5.70 5.55 2.95
N SER A 50 -6.00 5.67 1.64
CA SER A 50 -5.66 4.66 0.63
C SER A 50 -4.15 4.46 0.50
N ILE A 51 -3.32 5.46 0.80
CA ILE A 51 -1.85 5.34 0.82
C ILE A 51 -1.43 4.34 1.90
N GLY A 52 -1.99 4.47 3.11
CA GLY A 52 -1.68 3.59 4.23
C GLY A 52 -2.06 2.13 3.94
N LYS A 53 -3.16 1.91 3.20
CA LYS A 53 -3.60 0.57 2.78
C LYS A 53 -2.72 -0.07 1.70
N LEU A 54 -1.91 0.73 1.01
CA LEU A 54 -0.93 0.25 0.03
C LEU A 54 0.47 0.07 0.64
N ILE A 55 0.63 0.34 1.94
CA ILE A 55 1.83 0.02 2.70
C ILE A 55 1.61 -1.34 3.34
N VAL A 56 2.41 -2.31 2.93
CA VAL A 56 2.32 -3.70 3.41
C VAL A 56 3.67 -4.16 3.94
N PRO A 57 3.74 -5.17 4.82
CA PRO A 57 5.01 -5.80 5.16
C PRO A 57 5.71 -6.31 3.89
N ILE A 58 7.03 -6.23 3.84
CA ILE A 58 7.80 -6.69 2.67
C ILE A 58 7.56 -8.17 2.34
N ALA A 59 7.26 -8.99 3.36
CA ALA A 59 6.86 -10.38 3.19
C ALA A 59 5.58 -10.56 2.35
N GLN A 60 4.68 -9.57 2.35
CA GLN A 60 3.42 -9.57 1.60
C GLN A 60 3.52 -8.86 0.25
N LEU A 61 4.70 -8.35 -0.13
CA LEU A 61 4.90 -7.64 -1.40
C LEU A 61 4.46 -8.48 -2.59
N ASN A 62 4.83 -9.75 -2.61
CA ASN A 62 4.53 -10.64 -3.74
C ASN A 62 3.03 -10.85 -3.91
N ASP A 63 2.32 -11.16 -2.82
CA ASP A 63 0.86 -11.26 -2.78
C ASP A 63 0.19 -9.97 -3.22
N MET A 64 0.64 -8.82 -2.71
CA MET A 64 0.09 -7.51 -3.06
C MET A 64 0.23 -7.23 -4.56
N ARG A 65 1.39 -7.56 -5.16
CA ARG A 65 1.63 -7.42 -6.61
C ARG A 65 0.69 -8.27 -7.45
N LEU A 66 0.46 -9.52 -7.04
CA LEU A 66 -0.49 -10.41 -7.71
C LEU A 66 -1.91 -9.82 -7.67
N LYS A 67 -2.34 -9.31 -6.51
CA LYS A 67 -3.67 -8.70 -6.37
C LYS A 67 -3.82 -7.39 -7.12
N LEU A 68 -2.78 -6.57 -7.21
CA LEU A 68 -2.75 -5.34 -8.02
C LEU A 68 -2.90 -5.62 -9.53
N CYS A 69 -2.42 -6.78 -9.98
CA CYS A 69 -2.57 -7.23 -11.37
C CYS A 69 -4.03 -7.62 -11.70
N VAL A 70 -4.77 -8.13 -10.71
CA VAL A 70 -6.17 -8.52 -10.88
C VAL A 70 -7.04 -7.28 -11.11
N LYS A 71 -7.64 -7.19 -12.31
CA LYS A 71 -8.53 -6.08 -12.65
C LYS A 71 -9.79 -6.07 -11.76
N GLY A 72 -10.09 -4.91 -11.20
CA GLY A 72 -11.24 -4.70 -10.32
C GLY A 72 -11.04 -5.18 -8.87
N SER A 73 -9.86 -5.70 -8.51
CA SER A 73 -9.52 -6.07 -7.13
C SER A 73 -9.56 -4.85 -6.20
N TYR A 74 -9.65 -5.11 -4.91
CA TYR A 74 -9.66 -4.07 -3.90
C TYR A 74 -8.37 -3.24 -3.93
N GLU A 75 -7.23 -3.92 -4.02
CA GLU A 75 -5.89 -3.35 -4.09
C GLU A 75 -5.73 -2.48 -5.34
N GLN A 76 -6.22 -2.95 -6.50
CA GLN A 76 -6.16 -2.16 -7.72
C GLN A 76 -7.01 -0.89 -7.63
N ARG A 77 -8.20 -0.95 -7.01
CA ARG A 77 -9.03 0.23 -6.79
C ARG A 77 -8.34 1.24 -5.86
N LEU A 78 -7.68 0.77 -4.81
CA LEU A 78 -6.87 1.64 -3.94
C LEU A 78 -5.73 2.29 -4.72
N TYR A 79 -5.02 1.51 -5.53
CA TYR A 79 -3.96 2.03 -6.39
C TYR A 79 -4.47 3.13 -7.33
N GLN A 80 -5.63 2.93 -7.95
CA GLN A 80 -6.25 3.95 -8.80
C GLN A 80 -6.60 5.21 -8.03
N LYS A 81 -7.22 5.09 -6.84
CA LYS A 81 -7.53 6.25 -5.99
C LYS A 81 -6.30 7.06 -5.63
N VAL A 82 -5.21 6.40 -5.25
CA VAL A 82 -3.95 7.09 -4.92
C VAL A 82 -3.32 7.70 -6.17
N LYS A 83 -3.48 7.06 -7.33
CA LYS A 83 -3.00 7.59 -8.61
C LYS A 83 -3.76 8.87 -8.97
N GLU A 84 -5.08 8.86 -8.83
CA GLU A 84 -5.93 10.04 -9.03
C GLU A 84 -5.58 11.14 -8.04
N TYR A 85 -5.35 10.82 -6.77
CA TYR A 85 -4.89 11.78 -5.77
C TYR A 85 -3.56 12.43 -6.16
N SER A 86 -2.60 11.63 -6.62
CA SER A 86 -1.28 12.14 -7.02
C SER A 86 -1.28 12.89 -8.35
N GLN A 87 -2.16 12.53 -9.28
CA GLN A 87 -2.28 13.17 -10.60
C GLN A 87 -3.25 14.37 -10.58
N GLY A 88 -4.11 14.45 -9.57
CA GLY A 88 -5.22 15.38 -9.44
C GLY A 88 -4.96 16.63 -8.61
N GLY A 89 -3.69 16.97 -8.33
CA GLY A 89 -3.31 18.31 -7.86
C GLY A 89 -3.43 19.42 -8.93
N ASN A 90 -4.01 19.12 -10.10
CA ASN A 90 -4.32 20.08 -11.15
C ASN A 90 -5.78 19.93 -11.59
N LYS A 91 -6.69 20.59 -10.89
CA LYS A 91 -7.88 21.18 -11.47
C LYS A 91 -8.25 22.44 -10.70
#